data_AF-A0A2J8NDC5-F1
#
_entry.id   AF-A0A2J8NDC5-F1
#
_cell.length_a   1.000
_cell.length_b   1.000
_cell.length_c   1.000
_cell.angle_alpha   90.00
_cell.angle_beta   90.00
_cell.angle_gamma   90.00
#
_symmetry.space_group_name_H-M   'P 1'
#
loop_
_entity.id
_entity.type
_entity.pdbx_description
1 polymer ?
#
loop_
_entity_poly.entity_id
_entity_poly.type
_entity_poly.pdbx_seq_one_letter_code
_entity_poly.pdbx_strand_id
1 'polypeptide(L)'
;MLLFFTLGLLIHFVFFASIFDIYFTSPLVHGMTPQFTPLPPPARRLVLFVADGLRADALYELDENGTSRAPFIRNIIMHEGSWGISHTRVPTESRPGHVALIAGFYEDVSAVAKGWKENPVEFDSLFNESKYTWSWGSPDILPMFAKGASGDHVYTYSYDAKREDFGAQDATKLDTWVFDNVKE
;
A
#
# COMPACT_ATOMS: atom_id res chain seq x y z
N MET A 1 -44.42 -3.00 28.58
CA MET A 1 -44.17 -2.88 27.13
C MET A 1 -43.10 -1.84 26.83
N LEU A 2 -43.30 -0.55 27.14
CA LEU A 2 -42.34 0.51 26.78
C LEU A 2 -40.92 0.24 27.30
N LEU A 3 -40.78 -0.16 28.58
CA LEU A 3 -39.48 -0.50 29.19
C LEU A 3 -38.74 -1.63 28.45
N PHE A 4 -39.47 -2.63 27.97
CA PHE A 4 -38.90 -3.75 27.22
C PHE A 4 -38.40 -3.30 25.85
N PHE A 5 -39.16 -2.45 25.16
CA PHE A 5 -38.72 -1.85 23.89
C PHE A 5 -37.52 -0.93 24.08
N THR A 6 -37.50 -0.07 25.10
CA THR A 6 -36.37 0.83 25.35
C THR A 6 -35.11 0.05 25.73
N LEU A 7 -35.24 -1.00 26.56
CA LEU A 7 -34.10 -1.84 26.93
C LEU A 7 -33.59 -2.64 25.73
N GLY A 8 -34.49 -3.22 24.95
CA GLY A 8 -34.13 -3.92 23.71
C GLY A 8 -33.38 -3.02 22.74
N LEU A 9 -33.91 -1.81 22.51
CA LEU A 9 -33.29 -0.81 21.63
C LEU A 9 -31.92 -0.36 22.15
N LEU A 10 -31.78 -0.13 23.47
CA LEU A 10 -30.49 0.18 24.11
C LEU A 10 -29.46 -0.93 23.87
N ILE A 11 -29.84 -2.19 24.06
CA ILE A 11 -28.95 -3.34 23.84
C ILE A 11 -28.48 -3.39 22.38
N HIS A 12 -29.38 -3.14 21.42
CA HIS A 12 -29.01 -3.10 20.01
C HIS A 12 -28.05 -1.95 19.70
N PHE A 13 -28.25 -0.77 20.29
CA PHE A 13 -27.32 0.35 20.15
C PHE A 13 -25.94 0.02 20.75
N VAL A 14 -25.89 -0.62 21.92
CA VAL A 14 -24.63 -1.05 22.53
C VAL A 14 -23.91 -2.06 21.64
N PHE A 15 -24.60 -3.08 21.13
CA PHE A 15 -23.99 -4.05 20.22
C PHE A 15 -23.53 -3.41 18.92
N PHE A 16 -24.32 -2.52 18.35
CA PHE A 16 -23.94 -1.78 17.15
C PHE A 16 -22.68 -0.94 17.38
N ALA A 17 -22.61 -0.19 18.49
CA ALA A 17 -21.43 0.58 18.85
C ALA A 17 -20.20 -0.31 19.12
N SER A 18 -20.40 -1.49 19.74
CA SER A 18 -19.31 -2.43 20.04
C SER A 18 -18.61 -2.97 18.80
N ILE A 19 -19.32 -3.09 17.67
CA ILE A 19 -18.70 -3.49 16.40
C ILE A 19 -17.66 -2.45 15.97
N PHE A 20 -17.96 -1.17 16.11
CA PHE A 20 -17.00 -0.11 15.79
C PHE A 20 -15.80 -0.12 16.72
N ASP A 21 -16.02 -0.28 18.02
CA ASP A 21 -14.95 -0.33 19.02
C ASP A 21 -14.03 -1.54 18.83
N ILE A 22 -14.58 -2.73 18.57
CA ILE A 22 -13.81 -3.97 18.42
C ILE A 22 -13.04 -4.02 17.09
N TYR A 23 -13.65 -3.60 15.98
CA TYR A 23 -13.09 -3.80 14.65
C TYR A 23 -12.46 -2.57 14.02
N PHE A 24 -12.74 -1.36 14.51
CA PHE A 24 -12.30 -0.11 13.90
C PHE A 24 -11.50 0.78 14.86
N THR A 25 -11.02 0.21 15.96
CA THR A 25 -9.99 0.84 16.80
C THR A 25 -8.62 0.65 16.19
N SER A 26 -7.79 1.69 16.24
CA SER A 26 -6.44 1.67 15.69
C SER A 26 -5.58 0.62 16.39
N PRO A 27 -4.91 -0.28 15.64
CA PRO A 27 -3.95 -1.22 16.21
C PRO A 27 -2.56 -0.59 16.40
N LEU A 28 -2.35 0.67 16.01
CA LEU A 28 -1.04 1.30 16.00
C LEU A 28 -0.58 1.68 17.40
N VAL A 29 0.64 1.28 17.73
CA VAL A 29 1.29 1.58 19.00
C VAL A 29 2.28 2.71 18.79
N HIS A 30 2.15 3.77 19.58
CA HIS A 30 3.03 4.93 19.54
C HIS A 30 4.12 4.88 20.61
N GLY A 31 5.22 5.59 20.37
CA GLY A 31 6.32 5.76 21.35
C GLY A 31 7.26 4.55 21.47
N MET A 32 7.26 3.65 20.49
CA MET A 32 8.25 2.57 20.44
C MET A 32 9.66 3.14 20.21
N THR A 33 10.66 2.54 20.85
CA THR A 33 12.06 2.92 20.63
C THR A 33 12.56 2.30 19.31
N PRO A 34 13.16 3.08 18.38
CA PRO A 34 13.72 2.54 17.15
C PRO A 34 14.77 1.45 17.43
N GLN A 35 14.73 0.38 16.64
CA GLN A 35 15.65 -0.75 16.77
C GLN A 35 16.61 -0.78 15.58
N PHE A 36 17.91 -0.76 15.88
CA PHE A 36 18.96 -0.86 14.87
C PHE A 36 19.45 -2.31 14.75
N THR A 37 19.69 -2.74 13.52
CA THR A 37 20.28 -4.06 13.24
C THR A 37 21.80 -3.93 13.20
N PRO A 38 22.57 -4.75 13.93
CA PRO A 38 24.04 -4.69 13.94
C PRO A 38 24.68 -5.26 12.66
N LEU A 39 23.86 -5.82 11.75
CA LEU A 39 24.32 -6.41 10.50
C LEU A 39 24.61 -5.33 9.46
N PRO A 40 25.63 -5.52 8.60
CA PRO A 40 25.87 -4.60 7.49
C PRO A 40 24.67 -4.61 6.53
N PRO A 41 24.31 -3.46 5.93
CA PRO A 41 23.19 -3.39 5.00
C PRO A 41 23.50 -4.17 3.72
N PRO A 42 22.53 -4.94 3.18
CA PRO A 42 22.76 -5.78 2.00
C PRO A 42 22.97 -4.96 0.72
N ALA A 43 22.52 -3.71 0.69
CA ALA A 43 22.66 -2.80 -0.43
C ALA A 43 22.73 -1.34 0.04
N ARG A 44 23.26 -0.46 -0.82
CA ARG A 44 23.28 1.00 -0.59
C ARG A 44 22.07 1.73 -1.18
N ARG A 45 21.33 1.06 -2.08
CA ARG A 45 20.19 1.63 -2.81
C ARG A 45 19.13 0.54 -2.96
N LEU A 46 17.88 0.97 -2.90
CA LEU A 46 16.72 0.15 -3.15
C LEU A 46 15.94 0.77 -4.32
N VAL A 47 15.52 -0.06 -5.26
CA VAL A 47 14.60 0.33 -6.34
C VAL A 47 13.34 -0.51 -6.18
N LEU A 48 12.21 0.15 -6.01
CA LEU A 48 10.90 -0.49 -5.87
C LEU A 48 10.10 -0.29 -7.15
N PHE A 49 9.80 -1.38 -7.84
CA PHE A 49 8.79 -1.41 -8.91
C PHE A 49 7.52 -1.99 -8.32
N VAL A 50 6.45 -1.19 -8.28
CA VAL A 50 5.14 -1.61 -7.76
C VAL A 50 4.14 -1.54 -8.90
N ALA A 51 3.64 -2.69 -9.30
CA ALA A 51 2.59 -2.81 -10.30
C ALA A 51 1.26 -3.06 -9.57
N ASP A 52 0.33 -2.11 -9.68
CA ASP A 52 -0.95 -2.20 -9.01
C ASP A 52 -1.83 -3.29 -9.63
N GLY A 53 -2.55 -4.04 -8.79
CA GLY A 53 -3.39 -5.16 -9.24
C GLY A 53 -2.62 -6.34 -9.86
N LEU A 54 -1.29 -6.41 -9.76
CA LEU A 54 -0.50 -7.50 -10.34
C LEU A 54 -0.75 -8.83 -9.60
N ARG A 55 -1.57 -9.68 -10.20
CA ARG A 55 -1.85 -11.02 -9.69
C ARG A 55 -0.68 -11.97 -9.93
N ALA A 56 -0.49 -12.91 -9.02
CA ALA A 56 0.54 -13.95 -9.13
C ALA A 56 0.41 -14.76 -10.43
N ASP A 57 -0.81 -15.19 -10.78
CA ASP A 57 -1.08 -15.98 -11.99
C ASP A 57 -0.73 -15.25 -13.29
N ALA A 58 -0.72 -13.92 -13.31
CA ALA A 58 -0.23 -13.15 -14.45
C ALA A 58 1.22 -13.49 -14.83
N LEU A 59 2.06 -13.83 -13.83
CA LEU A 59 3.47 -14.18 -14.01
C LEU A 59 3.73 -15.70 -14.10
N TYR A 60 2.91 -16.52 -13.43
CA TYR A 60 3.11 -17.97 -13.36
C TYR A 60 2.38 -18.77 -14.43
N GLU A 61 1.24 -18.26 -14.93
CA GLU A 61 0.43 -18.97 -15.92
C GLU A 61 1.18 -19.06 -17.26
N LEU A 62 1.14 -20.25 -17.86
CA LEU A 62 1.64 -20.53 -19.20
C LEU A 62 0.46 -20.81 -20.10
N ASP A 63 0.55 -20.38 -21.35
CA ASP A 63 -0.42 -20.76 -22.38
C ASP A 63 -0.30 -22.25 -22.75
N GLU A 64 -1.18 -22.72 -23.64
CA GLU A 64 -1.20 -24.10 -24.14
C GLU A 64 0.14 -24.52 -24.80
N ASN A 65 0.92 -23.56 -25.28
CA ASN A 65 2.23 -23.77 -25.90
C ASN A 65 3.39 -23.64 -24.90
N GLY A 66 3.11 -23.45 -23.61
CA GLY A 66 4.12 -23.27 -22.56
C GLY A 66 4.75 -21.89 -22.49
N THR A 67 4.16 -20.88 -23.14
CA THR A 67 4.67 -19.50 -23.19
C THR A 67 4.07 -18.67 -22.06
N SER A 68 4.92 -17.91 -21.36
CA SER A 68 4.48 -16.97 -20.33
C SER A 68 4.05 -15.64 -20.95
N ARG A 69 3.01 -15.01 -20.37
CA ARG A 69 2.60 -13.63 -20.72
C ARG A 69 3.66 -12.58 -20.36
N ALA A 70 4.58 -12.89 -19.45
CA ALA A 70 5.66 -12.01 -19.02
C ALA A 70 7.02 -12.71 -19.11
N PRO A 71 7.53 -13.01 -20.33
CA PRO A 71 8.68 -13.88 -20.53
C PRO A 71 9.96 -13.35 -19.88
N PHE A 72 10.16 -12.02 -19.86
CA PHE A 72 11.30 -11.39 -19.20
C PHE A 72 11.29 -11.60 -17.68
N ILE A 73 10.16 -11.29 -17.02
CA ILE A 73 10.02 -11.47 -15.57
C ILE A 73 10.08 -12.96 -15.22
N ARG A 74 9.48 -13.83 -16.04
CA ARG A 74 9.57 -15.28 -15.87
C ARG A 74 11.02 -15.76 -15.94
N ASN A 75 11.83 -15.26 -16.86
CA ASN A 75 13.23 -15.61 -16.94
C ASN A 75 14.01 -15.23 -15.66
N ILE A 76 13.76 -14.03 -15.12
CA ILE A 76 14.36 -13.58 -13.85
C ILE A 76 13.94 -14.51 -12.71
N ILE A 77 12.65 -14.82 -12.58
CA ILE A 77 12.10 -15.73 -11.55
C ILE A 77 12.79 -17.11 -11.59
N MET A 78 13.11 -17.61 -12.78
CA MET A 78 13.65 -18.96 -12.96
C MET A 78 15.17 -19.05 -12.77
N HIS A 79 15.92 -17.98 -13.05
CA HIS A 79 17.38 -18.09 -13.19
C HIS A 79 18.19 -17.11 -12.32
N GLU A 80 17.63 -15.97 -11.91
CA GLU A 80 18.41 -14.89 -11.29
C GLU A 80 17.84 -14.42 -9.95
N GLY A 81 16.51 -14.37 -9.82
CA GLY A 81 15.82 -13.71 -8.71
C GLY A 81 15.36 -14.65 -7.61
N SER A 82 15.16 -14.08 -6.42
CA SER A 82 14.35 -14.69 -5.35
C SER A 82 12.93 -14.16 -5.45
N TRP A 83 11.94 -15.04 -5.25
CA TRP A 83 10.54 -14.67 -5.39
C TRP A 83 9.67 -15.36 -4.33
N GLY A 84 8.50 -14.78 -4.09
CA GLY A 84 7.46 -15.32 -3.23
C GLY A 84 6.10 -14.72 -3.58
N ILE A 85 5.03 -15.41 -3.20
CA ILE A 85 3.66 -14.89 -3.33
C ILE A 85 3.32 -14.14 -2.04
N SER A 86 3.06 -12.84 -2.16
CA SER A 86 2.59 -12.03 -1.03
C SER A 86 1.08 -12.18 -0.89
N HIS A 87 0.62 -12.63 0.27
CA HIS A 87 -0.80 -12.68 0.61
C HIS A 87 -1.22 -11.35 1.24
N THR A 88 -1.93 -10.55 0.47
CA THR A 88 -2.49 -9.28 0.95
C THR A 88 -3.59 -9.54 1.98
N ARG A 89 -3.70 -8.64 2.97
CA ARG A 89 -4.81 -8.64 3.91
C ARG A 89 -5.87 -7.64 3.45
N VAL A 90 -7.11 -7.90 3.87
CA VAL A 90 -8.23 -7.00 3.63
C VAL A 90 -8.02 -5.71 4.43
N PRO A 91 -8.30 -4.51 3.86
CA PRO A 91 -8.76 -4.28 2.49
C PRO A 91 -7.65 -4.45 1.44
N THR A 92 -7.94 -5.18 0.37
CA THR A 92 -6.98 -5.45 -0.73
C THR A 92 -7.01 -4.32 -1.76
N GLU A 93 -6.65 -3.13 -1.31
CA GLU A 93 -6.59 -1.90 -2.12
C GLU A 93 -5.14 -1.42 -2.26
N SER A 94 -4.90 -0.51 -3.21
CA SER A 94 -3.58 0.03 -3.51
C SER A 94 -2.91 0.62 -2.28
N ARG A 95 -3.62 1.47 -1.51
CA ARG A 95 -3.07 2.17 -0.32
C ARG A 95 -2.62 1.20 0.79
N PRO A 96 -3.48 0.31 1.31
CA PRO A 96 -3.07 -0.70 2.30
C PRO A 96 -1.86 -1.54 1.85
N GLY A 97 -1.80 -1.90 0.56
CA GLY A 97 -0.67 -2.64 0.00
C GLY A 97 0.64 -1.86 0.07
N HIS A 98 0.62 -0.56 -0.25
CA HIS A 98 1.80 0.30 -0.16
C HIS A 98 2.24 0.54 1.29
N VAL A 99 1.30 0.74 2.22
CA VAL A 99 1.63 0.88 3.65
C VAL A 99 2.30 -0.38 4.18
N ALA A 100 1.76 -1.55 3.87
CA ALA A 100 2.38 -2.82 4.26
C ALA A 100 3.78 -3.02 3.65
N LEU A 101 3.95 -2.65 2.38
CA LEU A 101 5.23 -2.80 1.67
C LEU A 101 6.31 -1.86 2.21
N ILE A 102 5.97 -0.59 2.47
CA ILE A 102 6.94 0.49 2.73
C ILE A 102 7.12 0.75 4.23
N ALA A 103 6.06 0.57 5.03
CA ALA A 103 6.10 0.80 6.47
C ALA A 103 6.04 -0.49 7.30
N GLY A 104 5.76 -1.65 6.68
CA GLY A 104 5.89 -2.95 7.34
C GLY A 104 4.75 -3.33 8.29
N PHE A 105 3.61 -2.63 8.24
CA PHE A 105 2.43 -2.94 9.04
C PHE A 105 1.14 -2.84 8.21
N TYR A 106 0.05 -3.46 8.69
CA TYR A 106 -1.24 -3.40 8.00
C TYR A 106 -1.95 -2.07 8.22
N GLU A 107 -2.62 -1.58 7.19
CA GLU A 107 -3.40 -0.35 7.23
C GLU A 107 -4.28 -0.23 8.48
N ASP A 108 -4.37 1.00 9.00
CA ASP A 108 -5.22 1.30 10.13
C ASP A 108 -6.69 1.32 9.70
N VAL A 109 -7.43 0.28 10.12
CA VAL A 109 -8.86 0.14 9.86
C VAL A 109 -9.70 1.28 10.45
N SER A 110 -9.18 2.02 11.44
CA SER A 110 -9.84 3.23 11.96
C SER A 110 -9.96 4.35 10.92
N ALA A 111 -9.22 4.26 9.80
CA ALA A 111 -9.37 5.16 8.65
C ALA A 111 -10.79 5.17 8.07
N VAL A 112 -11.63 4.15 8.35
CA VAL A 112 -13.06 4.17 8.01
C VAL A 112 -13.76 5.43 8.54
N ALA A 113 -13.37 5.91 9.72
CA ALA A 113 -13.99 7.08 10.35
C ALA A 113 -13.67 8.38 9.59
N LYS A 114 -12.56 8.39 8.83
CA LYS A 114 -12.17 9.47 7.92
C LYS A 114 -12.57 9.19 6.47
N GLY A 115 -13.44 8.20 6.25
CA GLY A 115 -13.93 7.83 4.92
C GLY A 115 -12.83 7.30 4.00
N TRP A 116 -11.79 6.69 4.55
CA TRP A 116 -10.64 6.12 3.82
C TRP A 116 -9.83 7.11 2.98
N LYS A 117 -10.07 8.42 3.12
CA LYS A 117 -9.41 9.47 2.31
C LYS A 117 -8.03 9.83 2.81
N GLU A 118 -7.79 9.71 4.10
CA GLU A 118 -6.51 10.03 4.73
C GLU A 118 -6.21 9.00 5.80
N ASN A 119 -4.93 8.61 5.92
CA ASN A 119 -4.52 7.79 7.05
C ASN A 119 -4.70 8.64 8.32
N PRO A 120 -5.49 8.20 9.30
CA PRO A 120 -5.77 9.00 10.47
C PRO A 120 -4.56 9.26 11.36
N VAL A 121 -3.51 8.45 11.19
CA VAL A 121 -2.37 8.35 12.10
C VAL A 121 -1.06 8.48 11.31
N GLU A 122 -0.16 9.31 11.82
CA GLU A 122 1.20 9.41 11.28
C GLU A 122 2.01 8.17 11.66
N PHE A 123 2.78 7.65 10.70
CA PHE A 123 3.61 6.48 10.89
C PHE A 123 4.97 6.67 10.22
N ASP A 124 5.98 6.00 10.76
CA ASP A 124 7.30 5.97 10.18
C ASP A 124 7.37 4.96 9.03
N SER A 125 8.23 5.23 8.05
CA SER A 125 8.32 4.45 6.82
C SER A 125 9.75 4.34 6.32
N LEU A 126 10.02 3.34 5.48
CA LEU A 126 11.34 3.15 4.87
C LEU A 126 11.84 4.40 4.11
N PHE A 127 10.92 5.19 3.54
CA PHE A 127 11.25 6.41 2.82
C PHE A 127 11.73 7.52 3.76
N ASN A 128 11.11 7.61 4.94
CA ASN A 128 11.53 8.55 5.97
C ASN A 128 12.92 8.18 6.53
N GLU A 129 13.19 6.88 6.71
CA GLU A 129 14.50 6.39 7.17
C GLU A 129 15.58 6.34 6.07
N SER A 130 15.24 6.75 4.84
CA SER A 130 16.17 6.81 3.72
C SER A 130 16.78 8.20 3.57
N LYS A 131 18.08 8.26 3.23
CA LYS A 131 18.78 9.55 3.02
C LYS A 131 18.10 10.42 1.94
N TYR A 132 17.61 9.79 0.88
CA TYR A 132 16.84 10.43 -0.18
C TYR A 132 15.86 9.41 -0.77
N THR A 133 14.68 9.88 -1.14
CA THR A 133 13.68 9.08 -1.86
C THR A 133 13.15 9.87 -3.03
N TRP A 134 13.11 9.25 -4.21
CA TRP A 134 12.43 9.77 -5.39
C TRP A 134 11.38 8.76 -5.81
N SER A 135 10.17 9.23 -6.10
CA SER A 135 9.03 8.38 -6.39
C SER A 135 8.17 8.99 -7.48
N TRP A 136 7.64 8.12 -8.35
CA TRP A 136 6.79 8.49 -9.48
C TRP A 136 5.54 7.59 -9.49
N GLY A 137 4.35 8.17 -9.61
CA GLY A 137 3.11 7.38 -9.55
C GLY A 137 1.87 8.15 -9.13
N SER A 138 0.92 7.45 -8.50
CA SER A 138 -0.41 7.99 -8.18
C SER A 138 -0.38 9.13 -7.16
N PRO A 139 -1.16 10.21 -7.37
CA PRO A 139 -1.37 11.28 -6.39
C PRO A 139 -2.12 10.81 -5.13
N ASP A 140 -2.77 9.65 -5.14
CA ASP A 140 -3.44 9.09 -3.97
C ASP A 140 -2.48 8.34 -3.05
N ILE A 141 -1.31 7.93 -3.58
CA ILE A 141 -0.33 7.11 -2.86
C ILE A 141 0.86 7.93 -2.40
N LEU A 142 1.57 8.58 -3.32
CA LEU A 142 2.87 9.17 -3.01
C LEU A 142 2.82 10.25 -1.92
N PRO A 143 1.84 11.18 -1.92
CA PRO A 143 1.82 12.26 -0.94
C PRO A 143 1.68 11.78 0.51
N MET A 144 1.13 10.59 0.77
CA MET A 144 1.00 10.10 2.15
C MET A 144 2.37 9.84 2.79
N PHE A 145 3.34 9.36 2.01
CA PHE A 145 4.68 9.07 2.50
C PHE A 145 5.54 10.34 2.57
N ALA A 146 5.30 11.33 1.71
CA ALA A 146 6.01 12.61 1.76
C ALA A 146 5.51 13.50 2.91
N LYS A 147 4.19 13.58 3.14
CA LYS A 147 3.63 14.38 4.25
C LYS A 147 4.09 13.87 5.62
N GLY A 148 4.26 12.55 5.76
CA GLY A 148 4.74 11.93 7.00
C GLY A 148 6.26 11.89 7.15
N ALA A 149 7.02 12.37 6.16
CA ALA A 149 8.47 12.34 6.21
C ALA A 149 9.06 13.51 7.01
N SER A 150 10.13 13.24 7.72
CA SER A 150 10.91 14.20 8.50
C SER A 150 11.87 14.98 7.60
N GLY A 151 11.37 16.06 7.00
CA GLY A 151 12.19 17.05 6.29
C GLY A 151 12.26 16.86 4.77
N ASP A 152 13.18 17.58 4.13
CA ASP A 152 13.19 17.83 2.68
C ASP A 152 14.01 16.80 1.89
N HIS A 153 13.69 15.51 2.03
CA HIS A 153 14.43 14.43 1.34
C HIS A 153 13.55 13.39 0.62
N VAL A 154 12.22 13.51 0.71
CA VAL A 154 11.27 12.67 -0.01
C VAL A 154 10.63 13.46 -1.14
N TYR A 155 10.99 13.12 -2.38
CA TYR A 155 10.52 13.76 -3.60
C TYR A 155 9.47 12.89 -4.29
N THR A 156 8.30 13.47 -4.54
CA THR A 156 7.16 12.78 -5.16
C THR A 156 6.76 13.48 -6.45
N TYR A 157 6.68 12.71 -7.52
CA TYR A 157 6.21 13.16 -8.83
C TYR A 157 4.96 12.37 -9.19
N SER A 158 3.83 13.06 -9.26
CA SER A 158 2.56 12.41 -9.58
C SER A 158 1.97 12.95 -10.88
N TYR A 159 1.31 12.08 -11.62
CA TYR A 159 0.42 12.51 -12.69
C TYR A 159 -0.81 13.21 -12.11
N ASP A 160 -1.53 13.95 -12.95
CA ASP A 160 -2.80 14.58 -12.57
C ASP A 160 -3.85 13.50 -12.26
N ALA A 161 -4.53 13.61 -11.12
CA ALA A 161 -5.61 12.70 -10.70
C ALA A 161 -6.71 12.55 -11.78
N LYS A 162 -6.94 13.57 -12.62
CA LYS A 162 -7.88 13.49 -13.74
C LYS A 162 -7.49 12.49 -14.82
N ARG A 163 -6.22 12.03 -14.84
CA ARG A 163 -5.72 11.03 -15.79
C ARG A 163 -5.95 9.60 -15.30
N GLU A 164 -6.38 9.41 -14.06
CA GLU A 164 -6.77 8.11 -13.52
C GLU A 164 -8.10 7.66 -14.13
N ASP A 165 -8.02 7.00 -15.29
CA ASP A 165 -9.15 6.33 -15.93
C ASP A 165 -8.93 4.82 -15.91
N PHE A 166 -9.34 4.19 -14.80
CA PHE A 166 -9.24 2.75 -14.60
C PHE A 166 -10.21 1.93 -15.48
N GLY A 167 -11.15 2.60 -16.18
CA GLY A 167 -12.06 1.99 -17.15
C GLY A 167 -11.63 2.18 -18.59
N ALA A 168 -10.51 2.87 -18.84
CA ALA A 168 -10.01 3.12 -20.18
C ALA A 168 -9.67 1.82 -20.91
N GLN A 169 -9.84 1.83 -22.24
CA GLN A 169 -9.38 0.72 -23.09
C GLN A 169 -7.85 0.54 -23.08
N ASP A 170 -7.11 1.60 -22.75
CA ASP A 170 -5.66 1.60 -22.70
C ASP A 170 -5.18 1.87 -21.27
N ALA A 171 -4.83 0.79 -20.57
CA ALA A 171 -4.33 0.81 -19.20
C ALA A 171 -2.84 1.23 -19.10
N THR A 172 -2.12 1.35 -20.23
CA THR A 172 -0.65 1.55 -20.22
C THR A 172 -0.23 3.01 -20.05
N LYS A 173 -1.18 3.94 -20.08
CA LYS A 173 -0.89 5.39 -20.10
C LYS A 173 -0.16 5.87 -18.86
N LEU A 174 -0.58 5.42 -17.68
CA LEU A 174 0.02 5.83 -16.40
C LEU A 174 1.39 5.18 -16.22
N ASP A 175 1.54 3.92 -16.63
CA ASP A 175 2.82 3.22 -16.65
C ASP A 175 3.83 3.92 -17.57
N THR A 176 3.38 4.33 -18.75
CA THR A 176 4.19 5.09 -19.71
C THR A 176 4.62 6.43 -19.13
N TRP A 177 3.71 7.13 -18.46
CA TRP A 177 4.05 8.38 -17.78
C TRP A 177 5.15 8.18 -16.75
N VAL A 178 5.05 7.14 -15.90
CA VAL A 178 6.11 6.81 -14.93
C VAL A 178 7.41 6.50 -15.64
N PHE A 179 7.37 5.65 -16.68
CA PHE A 179 8.56 5.24 -17.42
C PHE A 179 9.31 6.42 -18.06
N ASP A 180 8.58 7.40 -18.59
CA ASP A 180 9.20 8.57 -19.22
C ASP A 180 9.75 9.57 -18.19
N ASN A 181 9.04 9.80 -17.08
CA ASN A 181 9.47 10.77 -16.06
C ASN A 181 10.61 10.27 -15.18
N VAL A 182 10.84 8.95 -15.10
CA VAL A 182 11.99 8.38 -14.36
C VAL A 182 13.33 8.61 -15.10
N LYS A 183 13.30 8.90 -16.41
CA LYS A 183 14.50 9.09 -17.24
C LYS A 183 15.09 10.50 -17.15
N GLU A 184 14.27 11.48 -16.75
CA GLU A 184 14.65 12.89 -16.60
C GLU A 184 15.32 13.15 -15.25
#